data_AF-A0A806JEZ7-F1
#
_entry.id   AF-A0A806JEZ7-F1
#
_cell.length_a   1.000
_cell.length_b   1.000
_cell.length_c   1.000
_cell.angle_alpha   90.00
_cell.angle_beta   90.00
_cell.angle_gamma   90.00
#
_symmetry.space_group_name_H-M   'P 1'
#
loop_
_entity.id
_entity.type
_entity.pdbx_description
1 polymer ?
#
loop_
_entity_poly.entity_id
_entity_poly.type
_entity_poly.pdbx_seq_one_letter_code
_entity_poly.pdbx_strand_id
1 'polypeptide(L)'
;MLSEARLAKIREMEQILNEASSLMNKMEQLQQSWTVLLPKIRELENYYAEQWQEDYNADERGEIPSEMIRCLLSEDAVYNLFIAHRKIALEWIRLSVKSMETI
;
A
#
# COMPACT_ATOMS: atom_id res chain seq x y z
N MET A 1 -19.60 4.76 45.11
CA MET A 1 -18.91 5.27 43.90
C MET A 1 -17.68 4.41 43.64
N LEU A 2 -17.18 4.35 42.39
CA LEU A 2 -15.95 3.62 42.09
C LEU A 2 -14.74 4.28 42.77
N SER A 3 -13.69 3.52 43.05
CA SER A 3 -12.43 4.08 43.55
C SER A 3 -11.67 4.83 42.46
N GLU A 4 -10.86 5.80 42.85
CA GLU A 4 -10.00 6.56 41.93
C GLU A 4 -9.12 5.65 41.07
N ALA A 5 -8.56 4.58 41.66
CA ALA A 5 -7.77 3.60 40.91
C ALA A 5 -8.59 2.91 39.79
N ARG A 6 -9.86 2.56 40.05
CA ARG A 6 -10.73 1.96 39.03
C ARG A 6 -11.11 2.98 37.95
N LEU A 7 -11.36 4.24 38.32
CA LEU A 7 -11.62 5.31 37.36
C LEU A 7 -10.42 5.60 36.47
N ALA A 8 -9.21 5.62 37.04
CA ALA A 8 -7.97 5.78 36.27
C ALA A 8 -7.77 4.63 35.27
N LYS A 9 -8.02 3.38 35.67
CA LYS A 9 -7.92 2.24 34.76
C LYS A 9 -8.93 2.32 33.62
N ILE A 10 -10.18 2.73 33.90
CA ILE A 10 -11.19 2.92 32.86
C ILE A 10 -10.73 3.97 31.83
N ARG A 11 -10.18 5.11 32.28
CA ARG A 11 -9.65 6.14 31.38
C ARG A 11 -8.51 5.62 30.50
N GLU A 12 -7.62 4.81 31.07
CA GLU A 12 -6.53 4.17 30.33
C GLU A 12 -7.08 3.23 29.24
N MET A 13 -8.06 2.38 29.58
CA MET A 13 -8.66 1.46 28.60
C MET A 13 -9.46 2.22 27.52
N GLU A 14 -10.15 3.29 27.90
CA GLU A 14 -10.87 4.18 26.97
C GLU A 14 -9.90 4.82 25.98
N GLN A 15 -8.72 5.23 26.42
CA GLN A 15 -7.69 5.75 25.53
C GLN A 15 -7.21 4.69 24.54
N ILE A 16 -6.89 3.47 25.02
CA ILE A 16 -6.47 2.36 24.14
C ILE A 16 -7.57 2.02 23.13
N LEU A 17 -8.84 1.98 23.57
CA LEU A 17 -9.98 1.72 22.69
C LEU A 17 -10.06 2.76 21.57
N ASN A 18 -9.98 4.04 21.91
CA ASN A 18 -10.06 5.12 20.93
C ASN A 18 -8.88 5.09 19.93
N GLU A 19 -7.66 4.83 20.42
CA GLU A 19 -6.48 4.66 19.57
C GLU A 19 -6.63 3.48 18.60
N ALA A 20 -7.05 2.32 19.12
CA ALA A 20 -7.26 1.11 18.33
C ALA A 20 -8.34 1.32 17.26
N SER A 21 -9.51 1.86 17.65
CA SER A 21 -10.61 2.13 16.73
C SER A 21 -10.22 3.11 15.62
N SER A 22 -9.48 4.17 15.95
CA SER A 22 -8.99 5.11 14.94
C SER A 22 -8.04 4.45 13.94
N LEU A 23 -7.13 3.59 14.42
CA LEU A 23 -6.21 2.87 13.54
C LEU A 23 -6.95 1.86 12.65
N MET A 24 -7.90 1.08 13.20
CA MET A 24 -8.69 0.13 12.40
C MET A 24 -9.43 0.81 11.25
N ASN A 25 -10.09 1.95 11.52
CA ASN A 25 -10.80 2.72 10.50
C ASN A 25 -9.87 3.20 9.38
N LYS A 26 -8.65 3.66 9.72
CA LYS A 26 -7.65 4.07 8.72
C LYS A 26 -7.17 2.89 7.88
N MET A 27 -6.95 1.73 8.50
CA MET A 27 -6.53 0.53 7.79
C MET A 27 -7.61 0.03 6.83
N GLU A 28 -8.88 0.06 7.22
CA GLU A 28 -10.00 -0.30 6.36
C GLU A 28 -10.08 0.61 5.11
N GLN A 29 -9.91 1.93 5.29
CA GLN A 29 -9.90 2.88 4.17
C GLN A 29 -8.72 2.64 3.21
N LEU A 30 -7.52 2.35 3.75
CA LEU A 30 -6.35 2.01 2.95
C LEU A 30 -6.53 0.67 2.24
N GLN A 31 -7.12 -0.34 2.89
CA GLN A 31 -7.49 -1.63 2.32
C GLN A 31 -8.42 -1.47 1.12
N GLN A 32 -9.47 -0.68 1.27
CA GLN A 32 -10.42 -0.41 0.19
C GLN A 32 -9.74 0.33 -0.97
N SER A 33 -8.95 1.36 -0.68
CA SER A 33 -8.21 2.11 -1.69
C SER A 33 -7.24 1.22 -2.46
N TRP A 34 -6.52 0.35 -1.75
CA TRP A 34 -5.60 -0.60 -2.37
C TRP A 34 -6.35 -1.62 -3.23
N THR A 35 -7.47 -2.16 -2.75
CA THR A 35 -8.32 -3.11 -3.49
C THR A 35 -8.79 -2.53 -4.82
N VAL A 36 -9.22 -1.27 -4.83
CA VAL A 36 -9.62 -0.56 -6.06
C VAL A 36 -8.44 -0.34 -7.02
N LEU A 37 -7.22 -0.23 -6.50
CA LEU A 37 -6.00 -0.02 -7.29
C LEU A 37 -5.41 -1.32 -7.87
N LEU A 38 -5.67 -2.48 -7.27
CA LEU A 38 -5.11 -3.78 -7.71
C LEU A 38 -5.32 -4.07 -9.21
N PRO A 39 -6.51 -3.87 -9.81
CA PRO A 39 -6.68 -4.08 -11.25
C PRO A 39 -5.81 -3.16 -12.11
N LYS A 40 -5.58 -1.92 -11.67
CA LYS A 40 -4.73 -0.95 -12.39
C LYS A 40 -3.25 -1.29 -12.26
N ILE A 41 -2.81 -1.83 -11.12
CA ILE A 41 -1.46 -2.37 -10.96
C ILE A 41 -1.24 -3.53 -11.94
N ARG A 42 -2.24 -4.39 -12.13
CA ARG A 42 -2.19 -5.49 -13.10
C ARG A 42 -2.16 -4.99 -14.55
N GLU A 43 -2.90 -3.93 -14.87
CA GLU A 43 -2.82 -3.28 -16.19
C GLU A 43 -1.41 -2.75 -16.46
N LEU A 44 -0.78 -2.11 -15.47
CA LEU A 44 0.61 -1.67 -15.55
C LEU A 44 1.59 -2.84 -15.70
N GLU A 45 1.35 -3.96 -15.00
CA GLU A 45 2.15 -5.19 -15.14
C GLU A 45 2.06 -5.77 -16.55
N ASN A 46 0.85 -5.84 -17.13
CA ASN A 46 0.66 -6.31 -18.50
C ASN A 46 1.37 -5.39 -19.50
N TYR A 47 1.22 -4.07 -19.36
CA TYR A 47 1.95 -3.09 -20.18
C TYR A 47 3.47 -3.28 -20.07
N TYR A 48 3.98 -3.45 -18.86
CA TYR A 48 5.41 -3.68 -18.62
C TYR A 48 5.93 -4.96 -19.27
N ALA A 49 5.11 -6.02 -19.29
CA ALA A 49 5.48 -7.30 -19.88
C ALA A 49 5.39 -7.32 -21.42
N GLU A 50 4.44 -6.58 -22.00
CA GLU A 50 4.09 -6.72 -23.42
C GLU A 50 4.55 -5.56 -24.31
N GLN A 51 4.49 -4.31 -23.83
CA GLN A 51 4.62 -3.10 -24.68
C GLN A 51 5.77 -2.20 -24.25
N TRP A 52 6.11 -2.17 -22.96
CA TRP A 52 7.06 -1.24 -22.39
C TRP A 52 8.42 -1.21 -23.08
N GLN A 53 8.93 -2.36 -23.52
CA GLN A 53 10.24 -2.43 -24.18
C GLN A 53 10.25 -1.72 -25.54
N GLU A 54 9.15 -1.78 -26.28
CA GLU A 54 9.02 -1.09 -27.57
C GLU A 54 9.00 0.43 -27.36
N ASP A 55 8.25 0.89 -26.36
CA ASP A 55 8.14 2.30 -25.99
C ASP A 55 9.45 2.85 -25.39
N TYR A 56 10.16 2.05 -24.60
CA TYR A 56 11.52 2.37 -24.14
C TYR A 56 12.46 2.61 -25.33
N ASN A 57 12.46 1.69 -26.30
CA ASN A 57 13.29 1.84 -27.48
C ASN A 57 12.87 3.05 -28.34
N ALA A 58 11.59 3.41 -28.37
CA ALA A 58 11.09 4.61 -29.05
C ALA A 58 11.61 5.89 -28.37
N ASP A 59 11.65 5.92 -27.03
CA ASP A 59 12.26 7.01 -26.27
C ASP A 59 13.75 7.16 -26.61
N GLU A 60 14.49 6.05 -26.64
CA GLU A 60 15.91 6.04 -26.99
C GLU A 60 16.18 6.51 -28.43
N ARG A 61 15.20 6.33 -29.34
CA ARG A 61 15.25 6.88 -30.71
C ARG A 61 14.83 8.35 -30.79
N GLY A 62 14.39 8.95 -29.68
CA GLY A 62 13.91 10.33 -29.62
C GLY A 62 12.51 10.52 -30.20
N GLU A 63 11.70 9.46 -30.27
CA GLU A 63 10.34 9.49 -30.82
C GLU A 63 9.31 10.01 -29.81
N ILE A 64 9.68 10.13 -28.53
CA ILE A 64 8.83 10.68 -27.46
C ILE A 64 9.13 12.16 -27.25
N PRO A 65 8.10 13.04 -27.20
CA PRO A 65 8.28 14.47 -26.99
C PRO A 65 9.08 14.79 -25.73
N SER A 66 9.97 15.78 -25.84
CA SER A 66 10.94 16.11 -24.79
C SER A 66 10.29 16.52 -23.45
N GLU A 67 9.12 17.13 -23.54
CA GLU A 67 8.30 17.68 -22.46
C GLU A 67 7.44 16.62 -21.75
N MET A 68 7.33 15.40 -22.30
CA MET A 68 6.57 14.32 -21.69
C MET A 68 7.34 13.73 -20.49
N ILE A 69 6.63 13.50 -19.38
CA ILE A 69 7.18 12.80 -18.21
C ILE A 69 7.40 11.34 -18.58
N ARG A 70 8.62 10.86 -18.40
CA ARG A 70 9.08 9.54 -18.87
C ARG A 70 9.58 8.61 -17.76
N CYS A 71 9.30 8.91 -16.49
CA CYS A 71 9.72 8.06 -15.36
C CYS A 71 9.27 6.60 -15.53
N LEU A 72 8.13 6.35 -16.17
CA LEU A 72 7.64 5.01 -16.53
C LEU A 72 8.65 4.19 -17.32
N LEU A 73 9.47 4.83 -18.16
CA LEU A 73 10.46 4.21 -19.04
C LEU A 73 11.82 4.03 -18.39
N SER A 74 12.01 4.43 -17.13
CA SER A 74 13.30 4.28 -16.44
C SER A 74 13.67 2.85 -16.01
N GLU A 75 12.86 1.83 -16.37
CA GLU A 75 12.88 0.43 -15.91
C GLU A 75 12.68 0.30 -14.38
N ASP A 76 13.55 0.96 -13.62
CA ASP A 76 13.59 1.03 -12.16
C ASP A 76 12.26 1.47 -11.55
N ALA A 77 11.55 2.43 -12.14
CA ALA A 77 10.30 2.93 -11.55
C ALA A 77 9.23 1.84 -11.42
N VAL A 78 9.01 1.07 -12.49
CA VAL A 78 8.00 0.00 -12.51
C VAL A 78 8.46 -1.19 -11.68
N TYR A 79 9.73 -1.56 -11.83
CA TYR A 79 10.33 -2.65 -11.06
C TYR A 79 10.28 -2.41 -9.54
N ASN A 80 10.70 -1.22 -9.09
CA ASN A 80 10.67 -0.85 -7.67
C ASN A 80 9.25 -0.82 -7.10
N LEU A 81 8.28 -0.35 -7.89
CA LEU A 81 6.88 -0.38 -7.50
C LEU A 81 6.39 -1.82 -7.26
N PHE A 82 6.69 -2.75 -8.15
CA PHE A 82 6.27 -4.15 -8.01
C PHE A 82 6.95 -4.85 -6.83
N ILE A 83 8.23 -4.58 -6.58
CA ILE A 83 8.92 -5.06 -5.37
C ILE A 83 8.23 -4.52 -4.12
N ALA A 84 7.97 -3.21 -4.06
CA ALA A 84 7.32 -2.59 -2.91
C ALA A 84 5.92 -3.19 -2.68
N HIS A 85 5.14 -3.34 -3.75
CA HIS A 85 3.81 -3.96 -3.71
C HIS A 85 3.85 -5.37 -3.11
N ARG A 86 4.74 -6.23 -3.62
CA ARG A 86 4.89 -7.61 -3.11
C ARG A 86 5.36 -7.64 -1.66
N LYS A 87 6.33 -6.79 -1.29
CA LYS A 87 6.83 -6.68 0.08
C LYS A 87 5.70 -6.32 1.05
N ILE A 88 4.90 -5.31 0.71
CA ILE A 88 3.77 -4.86 1.54
C ILE A 88 2.73 -5.97 1.69
N ALA A 89 2.39 -6.68 0.61
CA ALA A 89 1.46 -7.80 0.65
C ALA A 89 1.92 -8.93 1.59
N LEU A 90 3.20 -9.28 1.55
CA LEU A 90 3.77 -10.30 2.44
C LEU A 90 3.72 -9.85 3.90
N GLU A 91 4.06 -8.59 4.20
CA GLU A 91 3.97 -8.06 5.56
C GLU A 91 2.52 -8.06 6.07
N TRP A 92 1.55 -7.75 5.21
CA TRP A 92 0.14 -7.80 5.58
C TRP A 92 -0.35 -9.22 5.89
N ILE A 93 0.12 -10.22 5.15
CA ILE A 93 -0.17 -11.64 5.47
C ILE A 93 0.40 -11.97 6.86
N ARG A 94 1.66 -11.62 7.12
CA ARG A 94 2.33 -11.87 8.41
C ARG A 94 1.60 -11.18 9.56
N LEU A 95 1.23 -9.91 9.38
CA LEU A 95 0.49 -9.13 10.38
C LEU A 95 -0.90 -9.71 10.62
N SER A 96 -1.59 -10.15 9.57
CA SER A 96 -2.91 -10.79 9.69
C SER A 96 -2.84 -12.05 10.53
N VAL A 97 -1.87 -12.93 10.26
CA VAL A 97 -1.63 -14.15 11.05
C VAL A 97 -1.37 -13.81 12.51
N LYS A 98 -0.40 -12.91 12.78
CA LYS A 98 -0.07 -12.48 14.14
C LYS A 98 -1.26 -11.87 14.87
N SER A 99 -2.10 -11.10 14.18
CA SER A 99 -3.29 -10.46 14.76
C SER A 99 -4.32 -11.50 15.18
N MET A 100 -4.52 -12.55 14.38
CA MET A 100 -5.42 -13.66 14.71
C MET A 100 -4.92 -14.53 15.87
N GLU A 101 -3.62 -14.58 16.14
CA GLU A 101 -3.06 -15.27 17.31
C GLU A 101 -3.24 -14.48 18.61
N THR A 102 -3.49 -13.17 18.51
CA THR A 102 -3.49 -12.24 19.66
C THR A 102 -4.90 -11.98 20.21
N ILE A 103 -5.95 -12.32 19.45
CA ILE A 103 -7.37 -12.19 19.83
C ILE A 103 -7.92 -13.58 20.14
#